data_AF-A0A7X7IZ82-F1
#
_entry.id   AF-A0A7X7IZ82-F1
#
_cell.length_a   1.000
_cell.length_b   1.000
_cell.length_c   1.000
_cell.angle_alpha   90.00
_cell.angle_beta   90.00
_cell.angle_gamma   90.00
#
_symmetry.space_group_name_H-M   'P 1'
#
loop_
_entity.id
_entity.type
_entity.pdbx_description
1 polymer ?
#
loop_
_entity_poly.entity_id
_entity_poly.type
_entity_poly.pdbx_seq_one_letter_code
_entity_poly.pdbx_strand_id
1 'polypeptide(L)'
;MCRSKVGHGVVFHIDRCTSCGGIWFDKNEWEILESRNLHDDVHFIFSTAWQHSIVKEEQGRSYEQRVETILGKEAFDRVKDFKSWANNHPRHHTIKAFLADLDV
;
A
#
# COMPACT_ATOMS: atom_id res chain seq x y z
N MET A 1 -2.72 -15.58 20.32
CA MET A 1 -3.53 -14.51 19.71
C MET A 1 -2.64 -13.77 18.72
N CYS A 2 -3.15 -13.45 17.53
CA CYS A 2 -2.42 -12.79 16.46
C CYS A 2 -3.18 -11.52 16.07
N ARG A 3 -2.50 -10.39 16.13
CA ARG A 3 -3.03 -9.07 15.77
C ARG A 3 -2.52 -8.70 14.39
N SER A 4 -3.41 -8.38 13.46
CA SER A 4 -3.06 -8.05 12.08
C SER A 4 -3.70 -6.74 11.66
N LYS A 5 -2.94 -5.92 10.94
CA LYS A 5 -3.45 -4.68 10.35
C LYS A 5 -4.35 -5.01 9.17
N VAL A 6 -5.49 -4.34 9.06
CA VAL A 6 -6.44 -4.56 7.95
C VAL A 6 -5.89 -3.99 6.64
N GLY A 7 -5.37 -2.76 6.64
CA GLY A 7 -4.87 -2.10 5.43
C GLY A 7 -5.98 -1.59 4.52
N HIS A 8 -5.66 -1.32 3.25
CA HIS A 8 -6.62 -0.86 2.22
C HIS A 8 -7.48 0.36 2.63
N GLY A 9 -6.87 1.33 3.33
CA GLY A 9 -7.56 2.55 3.79
C GLY A 9 -8.32 2.39 5.11
N VAL A 10 -8.17 1.24 5.78
CA VAL A 10 -8.59 1.01 7.16
C VAL A 10 -7.37 1.11 8.09
N VAL A 11 -7.52 1.82 9.22
CA VAL A 11 -6.42 2.17 10.13
C VAL A 11 -6.37 1.33 11.41
N PHE A 12 -7.33 0.42 11.61
CA PHE A 12 -7.36 -0.46 12.77
C PHE A 12 -6.77 -1.85 12.50
N HIS A 13 -6.69 -2.64 13.57
CA HIS A 13 -6.18 -4.01 13.57
C HIS A 13 -7.26 -4.92 14.12
N ILE A 14 -7.30 -6.15 13.64
CA ILE A 14 -8.21 -7.19 14.16
C ILE A 14 -7.39 -8.32 14.78
N ASP A 15 -8.00 -9.02 15.72
CA ASP A 15 -7.38 -10.09 16.48
C ASP A 15 -7.95 -11.47 16.11
N ARG A 16 -7.06 -12.45 15.91
CA ARG A 16 -7.41 -13.85 15.68
C ARG A 16 -6.81 -14.76 16.73
N CYS A 17 -7.61 -15.70 17.24
CA CYS A 17 -7.09 -16.76 18.08
C CYS A 17 -6.29 -17.75 17.23
N THR A 18 -5.03 -17.97 17.61
CA THR A 18 -4.12 -18.91 16.94
C THR A 18 -4.49 -20.37 17.19
N SER A 19 -5.32 -20.65 18.20
CA SER A 19 -5.68 -22.02 18.61
C SER A 19 -7.04 -22.48 18.06
N CYS A 20 -8.06 -21.62 18.06
CA CYS A 20 -9.40 -21.97 17.58
C CYS A 20 -9.83 -21.23 16.31
N GLY A 21 -9.05 -20.27 15.82
CA GLY A 21 -9.36 -19.52 14.60
C GLY A 21 -10.44 -18.45 14.74
N GLY A 22 -11.02 -18.25 15.93
CA GLY A 22 -11.96 -17.16 16.18
C GLY A 22 -11.36 -15.79 15.81
N ILE A 23 -12.22 -14.85 15.43
CA ILE A 23 -11.84 -13.49 15.05
C ILE A 23 -12.70 -12.52 15.84
N TRP A 24 -12.07 -11.49 16.41
CA TRP A 24 -12.72 -10.50 17.25
C TRP A 24 -12.68 -9.13 16.57
N PHE A 25 -13.81 -8.43 16.64
CA PHE A 25 -14.02 -7.10 16.10
C PHE A 25 -14.48 -6.19 17.23
N ASP A 26 -13.90 -5.00 17.31
CA ASP A 26 -14.42 -3.94 18.14
C ASP A 26 -15.69 -3.33 17.50
N LYS A 27 -16.40 -2.50 18.26
CA LYS A 27 -17.64 -1.86 17.80
C LYS A 27 -17.39 -1.08 16.50
N ASN A 28 -18.26 -1.27 15.51
CA ASN A 28 -18.24 -0.68 14.18
C ASN A 28 -17.16 -1.21 13.22
N GLU A 29 -16.25 -2.10 13.65
CA GLU A 29 -15.20 -2.61 12.75
C GLU A 29 -15.77 -3.51 11.65
N TRP A 30 -16.76 -4.34 11.96
CA TRP A 30 -17.42 -5.21 10.99
C TRP A 30 -18.09 -4.41 9.87
N GLU A 31 -18.86 -3.39 10.23
CA GLU A 31 -19.57 -2.49 9.30
C GLU A 31 -18.58 -1.69 8.44
N ILE A 32 -17.42 -1.34 9.00
CA ILE A 32 -16.34 -0.71 8.24
C ILE A 32 -15.77 -1.66 7.18
N LEU A 33 -15.59 -2.94 7.51
CA LEU A 33 -15.13 -3.95 6.54
C LEU A 33 -16.19 -4.21 5.47
N GLU A 34 -17.47 -4.28 5.84
CA GLU A 34 -18.59 -4.48 4.91
C GLU A 34 -18.68 -3.32 3.90
N SER A 35 -18.67 -2.07 4.37
CA SER A 35 -18.71 -0.88 3.51
C SER A 35 -17.54 -0.76 2.53
N ARG A 36 -16.46 -1.53 2.74
CA ARG A 36 -15.27 -1.57 1.89
C ARG A 36 -15.11 -2.89 1.14
N ASN A 37 -16.09 -3.79 1.22
CA ASN A 37 -16.04 -5.13 0.65
C ASN A 37 -14.83 -5.98 1.12
N LEU A 38 -14.37 -5.75 2.36
CA LEU A 38 -13.27 -6.48 2.98
C LEU A 38 -13.77 -7.61 3.90
N HIS A 39 -15.07 -7.62 4.23
CA HIS A 39 -15.69 -8.61 5.11
C HIS A 39 -15.59 -10.05 4.54
N ASP A 40 -15.67 -10.21 3.22
CA ASP A 40 -15.50 -11.51 2.53
C ASP A 40 -14.07 -12.08 2.67
N ASP A 41 -13.09 -11.18 2.81
CA ASP A 41 -11.67 -11.51 2.82
C ASP A 41 -11.05 -11.51 4.23
N VAL A 42 -11.88 -11.48 5.28
CA VAL A 42 -11.45 -11.38 6.69
C VAL A 42 -10.38 -12.42 7.06
N HIS A 43 -10.49 -13.64 6.53
CA HIS A 43 -9.52 -14.70 6.79
C HIS A 43 -8.15 -14.43 6.15
N PHE A 44 -8.12 -13.72 5.01
CA PHE A 44 -6.89 -13.38 4.30
C PHE A 44 -6.11 -12.26 4.97
N ILE A 45 -6.74 -11.40 5.79
CA ILE A 45 -6.08 -10.32 6.52
C ILE A 45 -4.87 -10.85 7.32
N PHE A 46 -4.98 -12.05 7.86
CA PHE A 46 -3.90 -12.67 8.65
C PHE A 46 -2.88 -13.44 7.82
N SER A 47 -3.03 -13.48 6.50
CA SER A 47 -2.09 -14.16 5.60
C SER A 47 -0.84 -13.31 5.37
N THR A 48 0.29 -13.97 5.16
CA THR A 48 1.55 -13.31 4.82
C THR A 48 1.43 -12.50 3.53
N ALA A 49 0.69 -13.01 2.52
CA ALA A 49 0.49 -12.32 1.26
C ALA A 49 -0.23 -10.97 1.45
N TRP A 50 -1.28 -10.95 2.26
CA TRP A 50 -2.01 -9.72 2.60
C TRP A 50 -1.14 -8.76 3.40
N GLN A 51 -0.44 -9.22 4.44
CA GLN A 51 0.42 -8.33 5.21
C GLN A 51 1.57 -7.75 4.35
N HIS A 52 2.08 -8.52 3.37
CA HIS A 52 3.05 -8.01 2.40
C HIS A 52 2.45 -6.99 1.42
N SER A 53 1.19 -7.15 0.98
CA SER A 53 0.55 -6.18 0.09
C SER A 53 0.34 -4.83 0.79
N ILE A 54 -0.05 -4.84 2.08
CA ILE A 54 -0.17 -3.62 2.89
C ILE A 54 1.17 -2.89 2.95
N VAL A 55 2.25 -3.59 3.30
CA VAL A 55 3.58 -2.98 3.42
C VAL A 55 4.01 -2.36 2.09
N LYS A 56 3.78 -3.06 0.96
CA LYS A 56 4.10 -2.55 -0.37
C LYS A 56 3.30 -1.28 -0.71
N GLU A 57 2.01 -1.25 -0.39
CA GLU A 57 1.15 -0.07 -0.59
C GLU A 57 1.59 1.12 0.28
N GLU A 58 1.86 0.88 1.57
CA GLU A 58 2.27 1.93 2.51
C GLU A 58 3.66 2.47 2.20
N GLN A 59 4.61 1.62 1.84
CA GLN A 59 5.92 2.05 1.36
C GLN A 59 5.81 2.92 0.11
N GLY A 60 4.95 2.54 -0.84
CA GLY A 60 4.68 3.34 -2.04
C GLY A 60 4.12 4.72 -1.69
N ARG A 61 3.10 4.78 -0.82
CA ARG A 61 2.47 6.04 -0.39
C ARG A 61 3.42 6.93 0.41
N SER A 62 4.15 6.36 1.37
CA SER A 62 5.09 7.09 2.22
C SER A 62 6.26 7.65 1.40
N TYR A 63 6.77 6.88 0.44
CA TYR A 63 7.80 7.36 -0.48
C TYR A 63 7.31 8.54 -1.31
N GLU A 64 6.14 8.41 -1.96
CA GLU A 64 5.58 9.49 -2.78
C GLU A 64 5.28 10.76 -1.97
N GLN A 65 4.66 10.64 -0.78
CA GLN A 65 4.43 11.78 0.10
C GLN A 65 5.71 12.46 0.56
N ARG A 66 6.76 11.68 0.86
CA ARG A 66 8.06 12.23 1.24
C ARG A 66 8.71 12.99 0.08
N VAL A 67 8.67 12.41 -1.12
CA VAL A 67 9.20 13.07 -2.33
C VAL A 67 8.40 14.35 -2.64
N GLU A 68 7.08 14.33 -2.50
CA GLU A 68 6.22 15.52 -2.65
C GLU A 68 6.58 16.61 -1.64
N THR A 69 6.82 16.24 -0.39
CA THR A 69 7.23 17.18 0.66
C THR A 69 8.58 17.83 0.37
N ILE A 70 9.53 17.08 -0.21
CA ILE A 70 10.88 17.57 -0.52
C ILE A 70 10.89 18.44 -1.78
N LEU A 71 10.21 18.00 -2.83
CA LEU A 71 10.21 18.68 -4.13
C LEU A 71 9.21 19.83 -4.20
N GLY A 72 8.18 19.81 -3.37
CA GLY A 72 6.99 20.63 -3.52
C GLY A 72 6.04 20.06 -4.59
N LYS A 73 4.77 20.44 -4.48
CA LYS A 73 3.67 19.86 -5.28
C LYS A 73 3.90 19.94 -6.79
N GLU A 74 4.29 21.11 -7.30
CA GLU A 74 4.46 21.33 -8.75
C GLU A 74 5.56 20.44 -9.34
N ALA A 75 6.73 20.39 -8.70
CA ALA A 75 7.84 19.55 -9.15
C ALA A 75 7.51 18.06 -8.99
N PHE A 76 6.81 17.68 -7.92
CA PHE A 76 6.35 16.32 -7.70
C PHE A 76 5.39 15.85 -8.79
N ASP A 77 4.37 16.65 -9.13
CA ASP A 77 3.41 16.31 -10.18
C ASP A 77 4.12 16.07 -11.52
N ARG A 78 5.09 16.94 -11.87
CA ARG A 78 5.90 16.75 -13.08
C ARG A 78 6.74 15.47 -13.06
N VAL A 79 7.37 15.15 -11.93
CA VAL A 79 8.16 13.92 -11.76
C VAL A 79 7.25 12.68 -11.80
N LYS A 80 6.06 12.76 -11.21
CA LYS A 80 5.08 11.68 -11.19
C LYS A 80 4.54 11.39 -12.59
N ASP A 81 4.21 12.42 -13.35
CA ASP A 81 3.77 12.30 -14.74
C ASP A 81 4.86 11.68 -15.61
N PHE A 82 6.11 12.15 -15.47
CA PHE A 82 7.25 11.57 -16.16
C PHE A 82 7.49 10.11 -15.77
N LYS A 83 7.41 9.76 -14.48
CA LYS A 83 7.52 8.38 -13.99
C LYS A 83 6.45 7.47 -14.62
N SER A 84 5.22 7.96 -14.75
CA SER A 84 4.13 7.24 -15.40
C SER A 84 4.40 7.03 -16.90
N TRP A 85 4.77 8.09 -17.62
CA TRP A 85 5.13 8.02 -19.03
C TRP A 85 6.31 7.07 -19.29
N ALA A 86 7.38 7.19 -18.49
CA ALA A 86 8.61 6.43 -18.67
C ALA A 86 8.38 4.93 -18.48
N ASN A 87 7.54 4.52 -17.52
CA ASN A 87 7.21 3.11 -17.29
C ASN A 87 6.31 2.52 -18.39
N ASN A 88 5.41 3.32 -18.97
CA ASN A 88 4.50 2.87 -20.03
C ASN A 88 5.12 2.90 -21.43
N HIS A 89 6.30 3.51 -21.59
CA HIS A 89 6.96 3.60 -22.89
C HIS A 89 7.49 2.22 -23.35
N PRO A 90 7.34 1.83 -24.63
CA PRO A 90 7.81 0.53 -25.14
C PRO A 90 9.31 0.27 -24.90
N ARG A 91 10.11 1.35 -24.82
CA ARG A 91 11.55 1.32 -24.54
C ARG A 91 11.91 1.85 -23.14
N HIS A 92 11.09 1.57 -22.14
CA HIS A 92 11.31 2.03 -20.76
C HIS A 92 12.69 1.66 -20.19
N HIS A 93 13.27 0.51 -20.58
CA HIS A 93 14.61 0.11 -20.15
C HIS A 93 15.70 1.12 -20.59
N THR A 94 15.62 1.62 -21.84
CA THR A 94 16.56 2.64 -22.34
C THR A 94 16.41 3.96 -21.59
N ILE A 95 15.17 4.35 -21.28
CA ILE A 95 14.89 5.58 -20.50
C ILE A 95 15.48 5.44 -19.09
N LYS A 96 15.29 4.29 -18.42
CA LYS A 96 15.85 4.03 -17.09
C LYS A 96 17.38 4.06 -17.11
N ALA A 97 18.01 3.47 -18.12
CA ALA A 97 19.46 3.47 -18.26
C ALA A 97 20.00 4.90 -18.47
N PHE A 98 19.38 5.69 -19.33
CA PHE A 98 19.76 7.09 -19.56
C PHE A 98 19.65 7.95 -18.29
N LEU A 99 18.62 7.73 -17.47
CA LEU A 99 18.44 8.46 -16.21
C LEU A 99 19.40 8.01 -15.11
N ALA A 100 19.82 6.74 -15.11
CA ALA A 100 20.81 6.23 -14.15
C ALA A 100 22.22 6.80 -14.40
N ASP A 101 22.48 7.26 -15.63
CA ASP A 101 23.71 7.92 -16.05
C ASP A 101 23.72 9.44 -15.75
N LEU A 102 22.64 9.96 -15.14
CA LEU A 102 22.65 11.31 -14.59
C LEU A 102 23.55 11.32 -13.35
N ASP A 103 24.80 11.76 -13.51
CA ASP A 103 25.71 12.04 -12.40
C ASP A 103 25.01 12.96 -11.38
N VAL A 104 25.02 12.53 -10.11
CA VAL A 104 24.50 13.26 -8.92
C VAL A 104 25.64 14.01 -8.24
#